data_AF-A0A9Q0JPB2-F1
#
_entry.id   AF-A0A9Q0JPB2-F1
#
_cell.length_a   1.000
_cell.length_b   1.000
_cell.length_c   1.000
_cell.angle_alpha   90.00
_cell.angle_beta   90.00
_cell.angle_gamma   90.00
#
_symmetry.space_group_name_H-M   'P 1'
#
loop_
_entity.id
_entity.type
_entity.pdbx_description
1 polymer ?
#
loop_
_entity_poly.entity_id
_entity_poly.type
_entity_poly.pdbx_seq_one_letter_code
_entity_poly.pdbx_strand_id
1 'polypeptide(L)' 'MCLEAKLIEESALLYVSRLLVSFAGAMKDDLELPLFDFGTIACATNNFSVTNKLGQGGYGPVYKVKP' A
#
# COMPACT_ATOMS: atom_id res chain seq x y z
N MET A 1 -37.95 -4.50 -18.66
CA MET A 1 -36.83 -3.59 -18.94
C MET A 1 -36.01 -3.35 -17.66
N CYS A 2 -35.26 -4.33 -17.14
CA CYS A 2 -34.41 -4.10 -15.94
C CYS A 2 -33.14 -5.01 -15.85
N LEU A 3 -32.73 -5.71 -16.93
CA LEU A 3 -31.59 -6.65 -16.84
C LEU A 3 -30.35 -6.26 -17.65
N GLU A 4 -30.44 -5.30 -18.58
CA GLU A 4 -29.30 -4.93 -19.44
C GLU A 4 -28.43 -3.80 -18.86
N ALA A 5 -28.91 -3.06 -17.86
CA ALA A 5 -28.13 -1.98 -17.22
C ALA A 5 -27.14 -2.46 -16.15
N LYS A 6 -27.24 -3.72 -15.68
CA LYS A 6 -26.36 -4.26 -14.62
C LYS A 6 -25.07 -4.89 -15.15
N LEU A 7 -25.01 -5.21 -16.45
CA LEU A 7 -23.85 -5.85 -17.08
C LEU A 7 -22.79 -4.86 -17.59
N ILE A 8 -23.13 -3.58 -17.72
CA ILE A 8 -22.22 -2.54 -18.23
C ILE A 8 -21.31 -2.01 -17.11
N GLU A 9 -21.83 -1.85 -15.88
CA GLU A 9 -21.06 -1.39 -14.73
C GLU A 9 -20.00 -2.43 -14.27
N GLU A 10 -20.38 -3.71 -14.22
CA GLU A 10 -19.49 -4.82 -13.82
C GLU A 10 -18.32 -5.02 -14.82
N SER A 11 -18.57 -4.80 -16.12
CA SER A 11 -17.55 -4.93 -17.16
C SER A 11 -16.59 -3.73 -17.19
N ALA A 12 -17.08 -2.52 -16.90
CA ALA A 12 -16.24 -1.33 -16.75
C ALA A 12 -15.31 -1.45 -15.53
N LEU A 13 -15.82 -1.91 -14.39
CA LEU A 13 -15.01 -2.08 -13.18
C LEU A 13 -13.93 -3.16 -13.34
N LEU A 14 -14.24 -4.27 -14.02
CA LEU A 14 -13.27 -5.32 -14.36
C LEU A 14 -12.20 -4.80 -15.34
N TYR A 15 -12.58 -3.97 -16.31
CA TYR A 15 -11.65 -3.34 -17.23
C TYR A 15 -10.69 -2.39 -16.50
N VAL A 16 -11.22 -1.52 -15.63
CA VAL A 16 -10.42 -0.61 -14.79
C VAL A 16 -9.52 -1.39 -13.84
N SER A 17 -10.01 -2.45 -13.20
CA SER A 17 -9.21 -3.30 -12.31
C SER A 17 -8.06 -3.98 -13.05
N ARG A 18 -8.33 -4.55 -14.23
CA ARG A 18 -7.31 -5.16 -15.10
C ARG A 18 -6.29 -4.13 -15.56
N LEU A 19 -6.76 -2.94 -15.96
CA LEU A 19 -5.91 -1.83 -16.40
C LEU A 19 -5.02 -1.33 -15.26
N LEU A 20 -5.56 -1.16 -14.04
CA LEU A 20 -4.81 -0.78 -12.83
C LEU A 20 -3.77 -1.84 -12.45
N VAL A 21 -4.12 -3.13 -12.50
CA VAL A 21 -3.17 -4.22 -12.25
C VAL A 21 -2.05 -4.23 -13.29
N SER A 22 -2.35 -3.96 -14.56
CA SER A 22 -1.32 -3.83 -15.60
C SER A 22 -0.47 -2.56 -15.47
N PHE A 23 -1.04 -1.42 -15.06
CA PHE A 23 -0.30 -0.17 -14.78
C PHE A 23 0.61 -0.31 -13.55
N ALA A 24 0.12 -0.99 -12.50
CA ALA A 24 0.95 -1.36 -11.34
C ALA A 24 2.08 -2.32 -11.72
N GLY A 25 1.88 -3.15 -12.74
CA GLY A 25 2.92 -3.99 -13.34
C GLY A 25 4.00 -3.20 -14.09
N ALA A 26 3.63 -2.12 -14.78
CA ALA A 26 4.56 -1.25 -15.52
C ALA A 26 5.40 -0.33 -14.62
N MET A 27 4.92 -0.02 -13.41
CA MET A 27 5.68 0.72 -12.39
C MET A 27 6.71 -0.14 -11.64
N LYS A 28 6.79 -1.45 -11.90
CA LYS A 28 7.72 -2.34 -11.18
C LYS A 28 9.19 -2.08 -11.47
N ASP A 29 9.51 -1.55 -12.66
CA ASP A 29 10.91 -1.34 -13.07
C ASP A 29 11.48 0.03 -12.63
N ASP A 30 10.62 0.96 -12.16
CA ASP A 30 11.03 2.31 -11.69
C ASP A 30 10.74 2.53 -10.18
N LEU A 31 9.99 1.62 -9.54
CA LEU A 31 9.77 1.55 -8.10
C LEU A 31 10.36 0.27 -7.51
N GLU A 32 11.68 0.10 -7.60
CA GLU A 32 12.38 -0.84 -6.70
C GLU A 32 12.32 -0.27 -5.27
N LEU A 33 11.15 -0.40 -4.64
CA LEU A 33 11.00 -0.08 -3.22
C LEU A 33 11.88 -1.04 -2.42
N PRO A 34 12.81 -0.54 -1.59
CA PRO A 34 13.64 -1.40 -0.78
C PRO A 34 12.75 -2.26 0.13
N LEU A 35 12.87 -3.57 -0.03
CA LEU A 35 12.17 -4.55 0.79
C LEU A 35 12.96 -4.75 2.08
N PHE A 36 12.32 -4.46 3.21
CA PHE A 36 12.87 -4.72 4.54
C PHE A 36 12.12 -5.87 5.18
N ASP A 37 12.84 -6.78 5.82
CA ASP A 37 12.20 -7.77 6.68
C ASP A 37 11.69 -7.10 7.98
N PHE A 38 10.79 -7.80 8.67
CA PHE A 38 10.23 -7.32 9.92
C PHE A 38 11.33 -7.09 10.99
N GLY A 39 12.37 -7.93 11.00
CA GLY A 39 13.48 -7.82 11.95
C GLY A 39 14.25 -6.51 11.80
N THR A 40 14.49 -6.08 10.57
CA THR A 40 15.14 -4.81 10.24
C THR A 40 14.30 -3.64 10.72
N ILE A 41 12.99 -3.66 10.45
CA ILE A 41 12.06 -2.60 10.89
C ILE A 41 11.98 -2.54 12.43
N ALA A 42 11.88 -3.69 13.08
CA ALA A 42 11.85 -3.78 14.54
C ALA A 42 13.17 -3.26 15.14
N CYS A 43 14.32 -3.65 14.60
CA CYS A 43 15.62 -3.16 15.05
C CYS A 43 15.73 -1.63 14.91
N ALA A 44 15.43 -1.10 13.72
CA ALA A 44 15.52 0.33 13.41
C ALA A 44 14.61 1.21 14.31
N THR A 45 13.47 0.67 14.73
CA THR A 45 12.52 1.37 15.61
C THR A 45 12.74 1.08 17.10
N ASN A 46 13.76 0.32 17.47
CA ASN A 46 13.96 -0.23 18.82
C ASN A 46 12.70 -0.94 19.33
N ASN A 47 12.26 -1.92 18.56
CA ASN A 47 11.06 -2.73 18.75
C ASN A 47 9.80 -1.86 18.98
N PHE A 48 9.59 -0.86 18.12
CA PHE A 48 8.47 0.09 18.23
C PHE A 48 8.38 0.81 19.59
N SER A 49 9.53 1.13 20.19
CA SER A 49 9.59 1.86 21.46
C SER A 49 8.80 3.17 21.40
N VAL A 50 8.02 3.44 22.44
CA VAL A 50 7.27 4.70 22.60
C VAL A 50 8.19 5.92 22.58
N THR A 51 9.44 5.78 23.03
CA THR A 51 10.45 6.86 22.97
C THR A 51 10.82 7.26 21.55
N ASN A 52 10.58 6.39 20.57
CA ASN A 52 10.81 6.64 19.16
C ASN A 52 9.53 7.05 18.43
N LYS A 53 8.37 7.03 19.08
CA LYS A 53 7.10 7.45 18.48
C LYS A 53 7.09 8.97 18.31
N LEU A 54 6.85 9.42 17.09
CA LEU A 54 6.67 10.82 16.73
C LEU A 54 5.22 11.28 16.91
N GLY A 55 4.26 10.38 16.71
CA GLY A 55 2.84 10.69 16.83
C GLY A 55 1.94 9.56 16.34
N GLN A 56 0.62 9.80 16.33
CA GLN A 56 -0.39 8.90 15.77
C GLN A 56 -1.53 9.73 15.18
N GLY A 57 -1.99 9.34 13.99
CA GLY A 57 -3.12 9.94 13.30
C GLY A 57 -3.91 8.90 12.49
N GLY A 58 -4.68 9.35 11.50
CA GLY A 58 -5.50 8.46 10.64
C GLY A 58 -4.70 7.41 9.84
N TYR A 59 -3.39 7.60 9.73
CA TYR A 59 -2.45 6.68 9.07
C TYR A 59 -1.77 5.70 10.04
N GLY A 60 -2.09 5.76 11.35
CA GLY A 60 -1.45 4.94 12.38
C GLY A 60 -0.29 5.63 13.10
N PRO A 61 0.49 4.89 13.90
CA PRO A 61 1.63 5.41 14.65
C PRO A 61 2.86 5.62 13.75
N VAL A 62 3.59 6.71 13.97
CA VAL A 62 4.83 7.04 13.23
C VAL A 62 6.02 6.95 14.18
N TYR A 63 7.09 6.26 13.76
CA TYR A 63 8.30 6.07 14.56
C TYR A 63 9.52 6.64 13.84
N LYS A 64 10.40 7.30 14.61
CA LYS A 64 11.72 7.76 14.14
C LYS A 64 12.72 6.61 14.23
N VAL A 65 13.45 6.39 13.15
CA VAL A 65 14.66 5.56 13.15
C VAL A 65 15.80 6.41 13.70
N LYS A 66 16.49 5.91 14.73
CA LYS A 66 17.73 6.53 15.20
C LYS A 66 18.88 6.00 14.35
N PRO A 67 19.81 6.87 13.91
CA PRO A 67 21.01 6.43 13.19
C PRO A 67 21.89 5.54 14.06
#